data_AF-A0A352FE53-F1
#
_entry.id   AF-A0A352FE53-F1
#
_cell.length_a   1.000
_cell.length_b   1.000
_cell.length_c   1.000
_cell.angle_alpha   90.00
_cell.angle_beta   90.00
_cell.angle_gamma   90.00
#
_symmetry.space_group_name_H-M   'P 1'
#
loop_
_entity.id
_entity.type
_entity.pdbx_description
1 polymer ?
#
loop_
_entity_poly.entity_id
_entity_poly.type
_entity_poly.pdbx_seq_one_letter_code
_entity_poly.pdbx_strand_id
1 'polypeptide(L)'
;MIATETGIWSTTDVLAAEVTWTPQVSGMANVRVDMLRVRPSDFTVVAASHGRGLFTTTWDLQGSSGIDPVIAGQEMKVYPNPTSGEFRVEAALREPGLLTIRDVQGRLIRSLKMVPGQASQPLDLRREGKGTYFIRIESPGQNVVKQLIVR
;
A
#
# COMPACT_ATOMS: atom_id res chain seq x y z
N MET A 1 -9.60 2.92 -19.65
CA MET A 1 -9.64 3.99 -20.67
C MET A 1 -10.64 3.59 -21.74
N ILE A 2 -11.51 4.49 -22.18
CA ILE A 2 -12.52 4.22 -23.21
C ILE A 2 -12.57 5.37 -24.22
N ALA A 3 -12.80 5.05 -25.48
CA ALA A 3 -13.04 6.01 -26.55
C ALA A 3 -14.56 6.20 -26.76
N THR A 4 -14.98 7.44 -26.94
CA THR A 4 -16.39 7.84 -27.09
C THR A 4 -16.54 8.90 -28.18
N GLU A 5 -17.78 9.29 -28.46
CA GLU A 5 -18.09 10.37 -29.41
C GLU A 5 -17.64 11.77 -28.93
N THR A 6 -17.44 11.94 -27.63
CA THR A 6 -17.04 13.22 -27.02
C THR A 6 -15.56 13.28 -26.67
N GLY A 7 -14.80 12.20 -26.92
CA GLY A 7 -13.37 12.11 -26.61
C GLY A 7 -13.02 10.81 -25.90
N ILE A 8 -11.87 10.82 -25.22
CA ILE A 8 -11.36 9.67 -24.47
C ILE A 8 -11.59 9.92 -22.98
N TRP A 9 -12.02 8.89 -22.27
CA TRP A 9 -12.24 8.95 -20.83
C TRP A 9 -11.39 7.89 -20.12
N SER A 10 -10.86 8.23 -18.95
CA SER A 10 -10.15 7.30 -18.09
C SER A 10 -10.76 7.29 -16.70
N THR A 11 -10.63 6.15 -16.03
CA THR A 11 -10.92 5.99 -14.62
C THR A 11 -9.72 5.25 -14.01
N THR A 12 -9.46 5.51 -12.73
CA THR A 12 -8.41 4.83 -11.95
C THR A 12 -8.88 3.49 -11.43
N ASP A 13 -10.19 3.35 -11.17
CA ASP A 13 -10.78 2.11 -10.66
C ASP A 13 -12.18 1.90 -11.26
N VAL A 14 -12.29 0.86 -12.08
CA VAL A 14 -13.55 0.45 -12.72
C VAL A 14 -14.42 -0.43 -11.82
N LEU A 15 -13.87 -0.90 -10.70
CA LEU A 15 -14.53 -1.78 -9.73
C LEU A 15 -15.01 -1.04 -8.48
N ALA A 16 -14.68 0.25 -8.34
CA ALA A 16 -15.16 1.08 -7.25
C ALA A 16 -16.69 1.08 -7.17
N ALA A 17 -17.23 1.16 -5.95
CA ALA A 17 -18.69 1.25 -5.72
C ALA A 17 -19.32 2.45 -6.46
N GLU A 18 -18.53 3.51 -6.65
CA GLU A 18 -18.85 4.65 -7.51
C GLU A 18 -17.68 4.92 -8.46
N VAL A 19 -17.89 4.68 -9.76
CA VAL A 19 -16.86 4.85 -10.80
C VAL A 19 -16.87 6.28 -11.30
N THR A 20 -15.77 7.01 -11.10
CA THR A 20 -15.58 8.36 -11.62
C THR A 20 -14.80 8.32 -12.93
N TRP A 21 -15.26 9.06 -13.94
CA TRP A 21 -14.64 9.16 -15.27
C TRP A 21 -14.10 10.56 -15.49
N THR A 22 -12.83 10.65 -15.86
CA THR A 22 -12.14 11.92 -16.15
C THR A 22 -11.83 12.01 -17.63
N PRO A 23 -12.17 13.13 -18.30
CA PRO A 23 -11.90 13.31 -19.73
C PRO A 23 -10.40 13.49 -19.97
N GLN A 24 -9.88 12.81 -20.98
CA GLN A 24 -8.50 12.86 -21.44
C GLN A 24 -8.43 13.69 -22.73
N VAL A 25 -8.34 15.02 -22.55
CA VAL A 25 -8.42 16.03 -23.62
C VAL A 25 -7.16 16.90 -23.71
N SER A 26 -6.07 16.49 -23.05
CA SER A 26 -4.79 17.23 -23.13
C SER A 26 -4.25 17.20 -24.57
N GLY A 27 -4.28 18.35 -25.25
CA GLY A 27 -3.84 18.48 -26.64
C GLY A 27 -4.83 17.97 -27.70
N MET A 28 -6.03 17.52 -27.31
CA MET A 28 -7.06 17.02 -28.22
C MET A 28 -8.40 17.71 -27.91
N ALA A 29 -9.11 18.19 -28.93
CA ALA A 29 -10.46 18.72 -28.76
C ALA A 29 -11.48 17.61 -28.43
N ASN A 30 -12.68 17.97 -27.98
CA ASN A 30 -13.78 17.01 -27.79
C ASN A 30 -14.25 16.49 -29.15
N VAL A 31 -13.64 15.40 -29.61
CA VAL A 31 -13.85 14.83 -30.93
C VAL A 31 -14.08 13.35 -30.81
N ARG A 32 -14.90 12.81 -31.70
CA ARG A 32 -15.14 11.38 -31.79
C ARG A 32 -13.85 10.64 -32.10
N VAL A 33 -13.59 9.60 -31.30
CA VAL A 33 -12.46 8.69 -31.47
C VAL A 33 -12.97 7.33 -31.92
N ASP A 34 -12.61 6.92 -33.13
CA ASP A 34 -13.05 5.64 -33.71
C ASP A 34 -12.12 4.48 -33.36
N MET A 35 -10.83 4.77 -33.10
CA MET A 35 -9.85 3.75 -32.76
C MET A 35 -8.97 4.21 -31.61
N LEU A 36 -8.90 3.38 -30.58
CA LEU A 36 -7.99 3.53 -29.44
C LEU A 36 -7.18 2.23 -29.31
N ARG A 37 -5.86 2.33 -29.41
CA ARG A 37 -4.96 1.18 -29.26
C ARG A 37 -3.82 1.51 -28.32
N VAL A 38 -3.38 0.51 -27.58
CA VAL A 38 -2.17 0.58 -26.75
C VAL A 38 -1.10 -0.33 -27.35
N ARG A 39 0.13 0.14 -27.37
CA ARG A 39 1.31 -0.66 -27.66
C ARG A 39 1.89 -1.19 -26.34
N PRO A 40 1.95 -2.52 -26.12
CA PRO A 40 2.42 -3.07 -24.84
C PRO A 40 3.90 -2.83 -24.52
N SER A 41 4.76 -2.60 -25.52
CA SER A 41 6.21 -2.49 -25.32
C SER A 41 6.65 -1.20 -24.62
N ASP A 42 5.89 -0.12 -24.80
CA ASP A 42 6.23 1.23 -24.31
C ASP A 42 5.01 1.97 -23.73
N PHE A 43 3.88 1.28 -23.59
CA PHE A 43 2.60 1.82 -23.13
C PHE A 43 2.10 3.05 -23.91
N THR A 44 2.54 3.24 -25.15
CA THR A 44 2.02 4.30 -26.02
C THR A 44 0.59 4.00 -26.41
N VAL A 45 -0.31 4.93 -26.12
CA VAL A 45 -1.70 4.93 -26.55
C VAL A 45 -1.83 5.81 -27.78
N VAL A 46 -2.42 5.24 -28.82
CA VAL A 46 -2.74 5.94 -30.08
C VAL A 46 -4.25 6.05 -30.20
N ALA A 47 -4.73 7.27 -30.43
CA ALA A 47 -6.12 7.58 -30.70
C ALA A 47 -6.26 8.11 -32.14
N ALA A 48 -7.09 7.46 -32.95
CA ALA A 48 -7.45 7.95 -34.27
C ALA A 48 -8.81 8.65 -34.20
N SER A 49 -8.80 9.95 -34.52
CA SER A 49 -9.99 10.78 -34.55
C SER A 49 -10.57 10.87 -35.95
N HIS A 50 -11.89 11.01 -36.04
CA HIS A 50 -12.56 11.21 -37.33
C HIS A 50 -12.22 12.59 -37.91
N GLY A 51 -11.41 12.63 -38.96
CA GLY A 51 -11.09 13.85 -39.72
C GLY A 51 -10.07 14.81 -39.09
N ARG A 52 -9.41 14.44 -37.98
CA ARG A 52 -8.45 15.32 -37.28
C ARG A 52 -7.10 14.67 -36.94
N GLY A 53 -6.83 13.50 -37.52
CA GLY A 53 -5.54 12.82 -37.43
C GLY A 53 -5.38 11.90 -36.22
N LEU A 54 -4.13 11.53 -35.96
CA LEU A 54 -3.71 10.62 -34.89
C LEU A 54 -3.14 11.41 -33.72
N PHE A 55 -3.56 11.06 -32.52
CA PHE A 55 -3.04 11.59 -31.26
C PHE A 55 -2.35 10.48 -30.49
N THR A 56 -1.23 10.79 -29.85
CA THR A 56 -0.46 9.83 -29.07
C THR A 56 -0.17 10.37 -27.68
N THR A 57 -0.30 9.50 -26.68
CA THR A 57 0.15 9.77 -25.32
C THR A 57 0.74 8.50 -24.73
N THR A 58 1.56 8.60 -23.69
CA THR A 58 2.00 7.45 -22.91
C THR A 58 0.99 7.20 -21.79
N TRP A 59 0.53 5.96 -21.66
CA TRP A 59 -0.27 5.57 -20.50
C TRP A 59 0.65 5.43 -19.29
N ASP A 60 0.62 6.44 -18.42
CA ASP A 60 1.31 6.35 -17.13
C ASP A 60 0.57 5.33 -16.27
N LEU A 61 1.24 4.22 -15.95
CA LEU A 61 0.76 3.23 -15.00
C LEU A 61 0.86 3.80 -13.59
N GLN A 62 0.14 4.89 -13.31
CA GLN A 62 -0.07 5.33 -11.94
C GLN A 62 -0.85 4.21 -11.26
N GLY A 63 -0.17 3.58 -10.31
CA GLY A 63 -0.47 2.26 -9.79
C GLY A 63 -1.96 2.06 -9.57
N SER A 64 -2.51 1.07 -10.27
CA SER A 64 -3.65 0.32 -9.75
C SER A 64 -3.26 -0.11 -8.33
N SER A 65 -3.81 0.54 -7.31
CA SER A 65 -3.80 0.05 -5.95
C SER A 65 -4.68 -1.20 -5.86
N GLY A 66 -4.24 -2.27 -6.53
CA GLY A 66 -4.69 -3.64 -6.26
C GLY A 66 -4.04 -4.23 -5.00
N ILE A 67 -3.38 -3.37 -4.24
CA ILE A 67 -2.90 -3.54 -2.88
C ILE A 67 -3.01 -2.14 -2.29
N ASP A 68 -3.67 -1.97 -1.14
CA ASP A 68 -3.56 -0.73 -0.37
C ASP A 68 -2.08 -0.34 -0.33
N PRO A 69 -1.70 0.91 -0.65
CA PRO A 69 -0.36 1.35 -0.33
C PRO A 69 -0.24 1.12 1.17
N VAL A 70 0.59 0.16 1.59
CA VAL A 70 1.16 0.15 2.94
C VAL A 70 1.72 1.55 3.07
N ILE A 71 1.00 2.40 3.79
CA ILE A 71 1.28 3.83 3.89
C ILE A 71 2.77 3.91 4.21
N ALA A 72 3.53 4.56 3.33
CA ALA A 72 4.97 4.79 3.40
C ALA A 72 5.31 5.69 4.62
N GLY A 73 5.05 5.15 5.81
CA GLY A 73 5.03 5.86 7.08
C GLY A 73 4.65 4.98 8.28
N GLN A 74 4.42 3.68 8.08
CA GLN A 74 4.11 2.73 9.16
C GLN A 74 5.12 1.59 9.20
N GLU A 75 6.41 1.94 9.25
CA GLU A 75 7.45 0.95 9.46
C GLU A 75 7.56 0.61 10.95
N MET A 76 7.34 -0.68 11.28
CA MET A 76 7.77 -1.26 12.53
C MET A 76 9.09 -2.01 12.32
N LYS A 77 10.14 -1.64 13.06
CA LYS A 77 11.43 -2.32 13.07
C LYS A 77 11.58 -3.09 14.37
N VAL A 78 12.09 -4.31 14.28
CA VAL A 78 12.34 -5.17 15.44
C VAL A 78 13.77 -5.65 15.35
N TYR A 79 14.58 -5.32 16.35
CA TYR A 79 15.99 -5.69 16.38
C TYR A 79 16.49 -5.95 17.81
N PRO A 80 17.49 -6.84 17.99
CA PRO A 80 18.02 -7.75 16.99
C PRO A 80 17.01 -8.87 16.67
N ASN A 81 16.96 -9.30 15.41
CA ASN A 81 16.25 -10.50 15.00
C ASN A 81 17.23 -11.35 14.18
N PRO A 82 17.68 -12.53 14.66
CA PRO A 82 17.27 -13.23 15.89
C PRO A 82 17.83 -12.63 17.20
N THR A 83 17.18 -12.91 18.34
CA THR A 83 17.57 -12.44 19.69
C THR A 83 17.77 -13.59 20.68
N SER A 84 18.52 -13.37 21.76
CA SER A 84 18.61 -14.26 22.94
C SER A 84 17.50 -14.02 23.99
N GLY A 85 16.59 -13.08 23.72
CA GLY A 85 15.44 -12.77 24.56
C GLY A 85 15.22 -11.27 24.78
N GLU A 86 16.26 -10.45 24.66
CA GLU A 86 16.15 -8.98 24.76
C GLU A 86 16.11 -8.35 23.35
N PHE A 87 15.09 -7.54 23.09
CA PHE A 87 14.94 -6.86 21.80
C PHE A 87 14.25 -5.52 21.96
N ARG A 88 14.36 -4.71 20.91
CA ARG A 88 13.74 -3.40 20.81
C ARG A 88 12.74 -3.42 19.67
N VAL A 89 11.57 -2.85 19.94
CA VAL A 89 10.57 -2.58 18.91
C VAL A 89 10.55 -1.08 18.69
N GLU A 90 10.80 -0.69 17.46
CA GLU A 90 10.65 0.68 17.00
C GLU A 90 9.45 0.81 16.09
N ALA A 91 8.58 1.76 16.41
CA ALA A 91 7.39 2.04 15.63
C ALA A 91 7.11 3.54 15.65
N ALA A 92 6.92 4.11 14.46
CA ALA A 92 6.40 5.46 14.31
C ALA A 92 4.87 5.40 14.41
N LEU A 93 4.33 5.82 15.56
CA LEU A 93 2.90 5.88 15.84
C LEU A 93 2.41 7.33 15.70
N ARG A 94 1.32 7.53 14.94
CA ARG A 94 0.61 8.82 14.87
C ARG A 94 -0.41 8.96 16.00
N GLU A 95 -0.99 7.84 16.41
CA GLU A 95 -1.98 7.75 17.48
C GLU A 95 -1.59 6.64 18.47
N PRO A 96 -2.10 6.68 19.72
CA PRO A 96 -1.85 5.61 20.69
C PRO A 96 -2.28 4.25 20.15
N GLY A 97 -1.42 3.26 20.31
CA GLY A 97 -1.62 1.89 19.81
C GLY A 97 -1.40 0.83 20.87
N LEU A 98 -1.88 -0.37 20.60
CA LEU A 98 -1.65 -1.56 21.41
C LEU A 98 -0.60 -2.45 20.73
N LEU A 99 0.54 -2.62 21.40
CA LEU A 99 1.55 -3.61 21.04
C LEU A 99 1.20 -4.93 21.73
N THR A 100 1.04 -6.00 20.96
CA THR A 100 0.80 -7.36 21.45
C THR A 100 1.86 -8.31 20.94
N ILE A 101 2.27 -9.25 21.79
CA ILE A 101 3.25 -10.28 21.48
C ILE A 101 2.58 -11.64 21.66
N ARG A 102 2.64 -12.48 20.64
CA ARG A 102 2.04 -13.81 20.64
C ARG A 102 3.03 -14.87 20.21
N ASP A 103 2.89 -16.09 20.72
CA ASP A 103 3.63 -17.26 20.24
C ASP A 103 2.98 -17.85 18.97
N VAL A 104 3.57 -18.93 18.42
CA VAL A 104 3.05 -19.62 17.23
C VAL A 104 1.70 -20.30 17.47
N GLN A 105 1.35 -20.56 18.74
CA GLN A 105 0.05 -21.10 19.14
C GLN A 105 -1.00 -19.98 19.33
N GLY A 106 -0.62 -18.71 19.15
CA GLY A 106 -1.50 -17.55 19.30
C GLY A 106 -1.73 -17.11 20.75
N ARG A 107 -1.03 -17.69 21.73
CA ARG A 107 -1.12 -17.31 23.14
C ARG A 107 -0.56 -15.90 23.32
N LEU A 108 -1.33 -15.04 24.01
CA LEU A 108 -0.88 -13.69 24.35
C LEU A 108 0.17 -13.75 25.45
N ILE A 109 1.40 -13.39 25.11
CA ILE A 109 2.53 -13.36 26.03
C ILE A 109 2.60 -12.00 26.74
N ARG A 110 2.40 -10.91 25.97
CA ARG A 110 2.49 -9.55 26.49
C ARG A 110 1.63 -8.58 25.70
N SER A 111 1.13 -7.56 26.39
CA SER A 111 0.36 -6.47 25.81
C SER A 111 0.79 -5.16 26.45
N LEU A 112 1.15 -4.16 25.65
CA LEU A 112 1.61 -2.84 26.08
C LEU A 112 0.92 -1.75 25.27
N LYS A 113 0.51 -0.67 25.93
CA LYS A 113 0.03 0.54 25.23
C LYS A 113 1.24 1.39 24.85
N MET A 114 1.35 1.77 23.59
CA MET A 114 2.37 2.68 23.07
C MET A 114 1.72 4.02 22.71
N VAL A 115 2.37 5.12 23.05
CA VAL A 115 1.93 6.48 22.71
C VAL A 115 2.83 7.09 21.64
N PRO A 116 2.32 8.03 20.81
CA PRO A 116 3.16 8.81 19.89
C PRO A 116 4.32 9.47 20.63
N GLY A 117 5.53 9.36 20.10
CA GLY A 117 6.77 9.84 20.75
C GLY A 117 7.54 8.79 21.54
N GLN A 118 6.93 7.66 21.90
CA GLN A 118 7.66 6.47 22.40
C GLN A 118 8.10 5.59 21.24
N ALA A 119 9.09 6.08 20.50
CA ALA A 119 9.55 5.43 19.27
C ALA A 119 10.28 4.09 19.50
N SER A 120 10.73 3.78 20.71
CA SER A 120 11.51 2.56 21.00
C SER A 120 11.17 2.00 22.38
N GLN A 121 10.71 0.75 22.44
CA GLN A 121 10.40 0.06 23.69
C GLN A 121 11.29 -1.19 23.87
N PRO A 122 12.08 -1.28 24.96
CA PRO A 122 12.81 -2.49 25.29
C PRO A 122 11.86 -3.57 25.80
N LEU A 123 12.00 -4.78 25.27
CA LEU A 123 11.19 -5.94 25.61
C LEU A 123 12.09 -7.14 25.92
N ASP A 124 11.63 -7.96 26.87
CA ASP A 124 12.34 -9.15 27.33
C ASP A 124 11.41 -10.36 27.32
N LEU A 125 11.82 -11.41 26.61
CA LEU A 125 11.15 -12.69 26.47
C LEU A 125 12.00 -13.87 27.01
N ARG A 126 13.08 -13.61 27.77
CA ARG A 126 13.96 -14.67 28.33
C ARG A 126 13.22 -15.74 29.14
N ARG A 127 12.06 -15.38 29.73
CA ARG A 127 11.23 -16.29 30.55
C ARG A 127 10.26 -17.15 29.74
N GLU A 128 10.03 -16.83 28.47
CA GLU A 128 8.96 -17.41 27.64
C GLU A 128 9.44 -18.57 26.77
N GLY A 129 10.75 -18.81 26.75
CA GLY A 129 11.38 -19.92 26.02
C GLY A 129 11.75 -19.57 24.58
N LYS A 130 12.59 -20.42 23.98
CA LYS A 130 13.09 -20.27 22.61
C LYS A 130 11.99 -20.60 21.61
N GLY A 131 11.83 -19.80 20.57
CA GLY A 131 10.74 -19.98 19.61
C GLY A 131 10.53 -18.78 18.70
N THR A 132 9.48 -18.87 17.88
CA THR A 132 9.04 -17.79 16.99
C THR A 132 7.90 -17.03 17.66
N TYR A 133 7.98 -15.70 17.61
CA TYR A 133 6.98 -14.80 18.17
C TYR A 133 6.51 -13.82 17.11
N PHE A 134 5.24 -13.43 17.19
CA PHE A 134 4.64 -12.42 16.35
C PHE A 134 4.34 -11.18 17.20
N ILE A 135 4.91 -10.05 16.77
CA ILE A 135 4.69 -8.75 17.38
C ILE A 135 3.71 -8.02 16.49
N ARG A 136 2.60 -7.57 17.05
CA ARG A 136 1.56 -6.82 16.35
C ARG A 136 1.37 -5.48 17.04
N ILE A 137 1.35 -4.40 16.27
CA ILE A 137 0.93 -3.07 16.73
C ILE A 137 -0.37 -2.71 16.03
N GLU A 138 -1.37 -2.32 16.83
CA GLU A 138 -2.69 -1.90 16.38
C GLU A 138 -2.98 -0.49 16.89
N SER A 139 -3.09 0.48 15.98
CA SER A 139 -3.57 1.84 16.25
C SER A 139 -4.52 2.29 15.13
N PRO A 140 -5.29 3.37 15.30
CA PRO A 140 -6.20 3.85 14.26
C PRO A 140 -5.45 4.11 12.94
N GLY A 141 -5.79 3.33 11.92
CA GLY A 141 -5.14 3.38 10.61
C GLY A 141 -3.78 2.67 10.51
N GLN A 142 -3.26 2.02 11.56
CA GLN A 142 -2.02 1.23 11.53
C GLN A 142 -2.22 -0.16 12.12
N ASN A 143 -1.99 -1.18 11.30
CA ASN A 143 -1.94 -2.56 11.76
C ASN A 143 -0.72 -3.25 11.15
N VAL A 144 0.34 -3.40 11.95
CA VAL A 144 1.62 -3.94 11.46
C VAL A 144 2.01 -5.14 12.29
N VAL A 145 2.39 -6.22 11.61
CA VAL A 145 2.87 -7.46 12.23
C VAL A 145 4.31 -7.72 11.80
N LYS A 146 5.19 -8.10 12.73
CA LYS A 146 6.53 -8.61 12.43
C LYS A 146 6.80 -9.90 13.20
N GLN A 147 7.54 -10.77 12.55
CA GLN A 147 8.06 -12.00 13.15
C GLN A 147 9.39 -11.71 13.86
N LEU A 148 9.57 -12.29 15.04
CA LEU A 148 10.81 -12.29 15.82
C LEU A 148 11.21 -13.73 16.15
N ILE A 149 12.49 -14.05 16.01
CA ILE A 149 13.05 -15.36 16.34
C ILE A 149 13.88 -15.24 17.62
N VAL A 150 13.52 -15.99 18.66
CA VAL A 150 14.27 -16.09 19.93
C VAL A 150 15.03 -17.42 19.97
N ARG A 151 16.35 -17.35 20.18
CA ARG A 151 17.27 -18.50 20.20
C ARG A 151 17.78 -18.87 21.59
#